data_AF-A0A644ZKG3-F1
#
_entry.id   AF-A0A644ZKG3-F1
#
_cell.length_a   1.000
_cell.length_b   1.000
_cell.length_c   1.000
_cell.angle_alpha   90.00
_cell.angle_beta   90.00
_cell.angle_gamma   90.00
#
_symmetry.space_group_name_H-M   'P 1'
#
loop_
_entity.id
_entity.type
_entity.pdbx_description
1 polymer ?
#
loop_
_entity_poly.entity_id
_entity_poly.type
_entity_poly.pdbx_seq_one_letter_code
_entity_poly.pdbx_strand_id
1 'polypeptide(L)'
;MRKMRDQVVVDSVREGKNGSFYAEFQIMGGSISVAVDKQTAEIVKPMIGQPAIAVFQMRPRSQVVFGDRSVTMFEPVAFLEFERKQPGFIPGQNK
;
A
#
# COMPACT_ATOMS: atom_id res chain seq x y z
N MET A 1 3.77 13.70 7.76
CA MET A 1 3.79 12.55 6.82
C MET A 1 2.40 12.39 6.23
N ARG A 2 2.28 11.97 4.97
CA ARG A 2 1.00 11.88 4.24
C ARG A 2 0.52 10.44 4.20
N LYS A 3 -0.80 10.20 4.30
CA LYS A 3 -1.39 8.88 4.01
C LYS A 3 -1.75 8.78 2.53
N MET A 4 -1.47 7.64 1.91
CA MET A 4 -1.88 7.30 0.55
C MET A 4 -2.71 6.04 0.59
N ARG A 5 -3.91 6.11 0.01
CA ARG A 5 -4.81 4.98 -0.17
C ARG A 5 -4.74 4.57 -1.63
N ASP A 6 -4.50 3.29 -1.88
CA ASP A 6 -4.44 2.77 -3.25
C ASP A 6 -5.04 1.37 -3.36
N GLN A 7 -5.54 1.04 -4.55
CA GLN A 7 -5.94 -0.31 -4.88
C GLN A 7 -4.70 -1.10 -5.24
N VAL A 8 -4.49 -2.21 -4.54
CA VAL A 8 -3.28 -3.02 -4.65
C VAL A 8 -3.62 -4.50 -4.81
N VAL A 9 -2.69 -5.26 -5.34
CA VAL A 9 -2.65 -6.72 -5.18
C VAL A 9 -1.40 -7.06 -4.37
N VAL A 10 -1.55 -7.81 -3.29
CA VAL A 10 -0.38 -8.27 -2.53
C VAL A 10 0.31 -9.35 -3.35
N ASP A 11 1.57 -9.10 -3.72
CA ASP A 11 2.36 -10.04 -4.52
C ASP A 11 3.04 -11.08 -3.64
N SER A 12 3.79 -10.63 -2.63
CA SER A 12 4.50 -11.53 -1.73
C SER A 12 4.79 -10.90 -0.37
N VAL A 13 4.97 -11.76 0.64
CA VAL A 13 5.53 -11.39 1.94
C VAL A 13 6.75 -12.27 2.16
N ARG A 14 7.93 -11.66 2.27
CA ARG A 14 9.22 -12.35 2.36
C ARG A 14 9.90 -12.05 3.68
N GLU A 15 10.46 -13.09 4.30
CA GLU A 15 11.31 -12.93 5.48
C GLU A 15 12.74 -12.58 5.05
N GLY A 16 13.27 -11.51 5.62
CA GLY A 16 14.65 -11.07 5.48
C GLY A 16 15.59 -11.74 6.47
N LYS A 17 16.89 -11.47 6.34
CA LYS A 17 17.95 -12.16 7.10
C LYS A 17 17.94 -11.94 8.61
N ASN A 18 17.19 -10.96 9.12
CA ASN A 18 17.16 -10.58 10.54
C ASN A 18 15.77 -10.75 11.19
N GLY A 19 14.92 -11.63 10.64
CA GLY A 19 13.52 -11.74 11.08
C GLY A 19 12.66 -10.52 10.75
N SER A 20 13.17 -9.62 9.90
CA SER A 20 12.38 -8.55 9.29
C SER A 20 11.52 -9.14 8.18
N PHE A 21 10.35 -8.55 7.93
CA PHE A 21 9.49 -8.96 6.83
C PHE A 21 9.39 -7.82 5.82
N TYR A 22 9.29 -8.17 4.55
CA TYR A 22 9.00 -7.22 3.46
C TYR A 22 7.73 -7.67 2.76
N ALA A 23 6.79 -6.74 2.61
CA ALA A 23 5.57 -6.96 1.85
C ALA A 23 5.66 -6.19 0.53
N GLU A 24 5.39 -6.89 -0.57
CA GLU A 24 5.35 -6.38 -1.92
C GLU A 24 3.91 -6.20 -2.35
N PHE A 25 3.56 -4.98 -2.78
CA PHE A 25 2.24 -4.60 -3.24
C PHE A 25 2.34 -4.11 -4.68
N GLN A 26 1.59 -4.72 -5.59
CA GLN A 26 1.45 -4.24 -6.96
C GLN A 26 0.37 -3.17 -7.00
N ILE A 27 0.68 -2.02 -7.62
CA ILE A 27 -0.25 -0.91 -7.84
C ILE A 27 -0.32 -0.58 -9.32
N MET A 28 -1.29 0.24 -9.72
CA MET A 28 -1.32 0.72 -11.10
C MET A 28 -0.09 1.59 -11.38
N GLY A 29 0.78 1.13 -12.28
CA GLY A 29 1.98 1.86 -12.69
C GLY A 29 3.25 1.55 -11.89
N GLY A 30 3.24 0.54 -11.00
CA GLY A 30 4.46 0.10 -10.32
C GLY A 30 4.23 -0.85 -9.16
N SER A 31 5.22 -0.95 -8.27
CA SER A 31 5.13 -1.72 -7.04
C SER A 31 5.62 -0.92 -5.83
N ILE A 32 5.11 -1.29 -4.66
CA ILE A 32 5.52 -0.77 -3.36
C ILE A 32 6.09 -1.93 -2.56
N SER A 33 7.35 -1.78 -2.15
CA SER A 33 8.02 -2.67 -1.20
C SER A 33 8.17 -1.95 0.13
N VAL A 34 7.63 -2.51 1.22
CA VAL A 34 7.76 -1.92 2.56
C VAL A 34 8.12 -2.98 3.59
N ALA A 35 9.00 -2.60 4.51
CA ALA A 35 9.29 -3.42 5.68
C ALA A 35 8.07 -3.42 6.61
N VAL A 36 7.74 -4.60 7.13
CA VAL A 36 6.65 -4.81 8.09
C VAL A 36 7.14 -5.68 9.25
N ASP A 37 6.51 -5.55 10.40
CA ASP A 37 6.77 -6.45 11.52
C ASP A 37 6.11 -7.82 11.30
N LYS A 38 6.43 -8.78 12.18
CA LYS A 38 5.90 -10.15 12.11
C LYS A 38 4.38 -10.19 12.20
N GLN A 39 3.77 -9.39 13.08
CA GLN A 39 2.32 -9.40 13.26
C GLN A 39 1.60 -8.92 11.99
N THR A 40 2.10 -7.85 11.40
CA THR A 40 1.62 -7.29 10.15
C THR A 40 1.83 -8.25 9.00
N ALA A 41 2.98 -8.93 8.93
CA ALA A 41 3.25 -9.97 7.94
C ALA A 41 2.19 -11.08 7.99
N GLU A 42 1.82 -11.56 9.17
CA GLU A 42 0.75 -12.58 9.33
C GLU A 42 -0.63 -12.06 8.91
N ILE A 43 -0.91 -10.76 9.06
CA ILE A 43 -2.16 -10.14 8.59
C ILE A 43 -2.16 -9.98 7.07
N VAL A 44 -1.00 -9.72 6.46
CA VAL A 44 -0.86 -9.48 5.01
C VAL A 44 -0.83 -10.77 4.19
N LYS A 45 -0.22 -11.85 4.71
CA LYS A 45 -0.10 -13.15 4.01
C LYS A 45 -1.42 -13.68 3.44
N PRO A 46 -2.56 -13.68 4.16
CA PRO A 46 -3.84 -14.15 3.63
C PRO A 46 -4.36 -13.35 2.42
N MET A 47 -3.85 -12.13 2.19
CA MET A 47 -4.27 -11.23 1.11
C MET A 47 -3.45 -11.43 -0.18
N ILE A 48 -2.46 -12.32 -0.19
CA ILE A 48 -1.64 -12.62 -1.37
C ILE A 48 -2.53 -13.02 -2.56
N GLY A 49 -2.29 -12.38 -3.71
CA GLY A 49 -3.04 -12.57 -4.95
C GLY A 49 -4.43 -11.93 -4.97
N GLN A 50 -4.89 -11.32 -3.87
CA GLN A 50 -6.21 -10.71 -3.78
C GLN A 50 -6.15 -9.19 -3.94
N PRO A 51 -7.11 -8.58 -4.67
CA PRO A 51 -7.23 -7.14 -4.73
C PRO A 51 -7.73 -6.59 -3.39
N ALA A 52 -7.03 -5.60 -2.87
CA ALA A 52 -7.35 -4.92 -1.62
C ALA A 52 -7.14 -3.41 -1.76
N ILE A 53 -7.70 -2.64 -0.84
CA ILE A 53 -7.36 -1.23 -0.69
C ILE A 53 -6.39 -1.14 0.49
N ALA A 54 -5.15 -0.74 0.22
CA ALA A 54 -4.12 -0.57 1.23
C ALA A 54 -3.88 0.90 1.52
N VAL A 55 -3.54 1.19 2.78
CA VAL A 55 -3.16 2.52 3.24
C VAL A 55 -1.69 2.51 3.60
N PHE A 56 -0.92 3.39 2.97
CA PHE A 56 0.52 3.57 3.20
C PHE A 56 0.79 4.93 3.82
N GLN A 57 1.79 4.98 4.69
CA GLN A 57 2.42 6.22 5.11
C GLN A 57 3.50 6.58 4.10
N MET A 58 3.46 7.83 3.63
CA MET A 58 4.37 8.38 2.64
C MET A 58 5.18 9.54 3.22
N ARG A 59 6.44 9.65 2.80
CA ARG A 59 7.27 10.83 3.06
C ARG A 59 7.67 11.52 1.75
N PRO A 60 7.80 12.86 1.73
CA PRO A 60 8.43 13.55 0.62
C PRO A 60 9.86 13.02 0.44
N ARG A 61 10.25 12.73 -0.80
CA ARG A 61 11.61 12.29 -1.15
C ARG A 61 12.35 13.34 -1.94
N SER A 62 11.74 13.85 -3.00
CA SER A 62 12.35 14.81 -3.91
C SER A 62 11.30 15.72 -4.54
N GLN A 63 11.74 16.81 -5.16
CA GLN A 63 10.93 17.57 -6.10
C GLN A 63 11.43 17.24 -7.51
N VAL A 64 10.49 17.00 -8.42
CA VAL A 64 10.74 16.78 -9.84
C VAL A 64 10.01 17.86 -10.61
N VAL A 65 10.67 18.44 -11.61
CA VAL A 65 10.10 19.48 -12.47
C VAL A 65 9.59 18.83 -13.75
N PHE A 66 8.31 19.00 -14.05
CA PHE A 66 7.68 18.58 -15.29
C PHE A 66 7.26 19.83 -16.08
N GLY A 67 8.07 20.20 -17.08
CA GLY A 67 7.89 21.46 -17.80
C GLY A 67 8.15 22.65 -16.88
N ASP A 68 7.12 23.44 -16.61
CA ASP A 68 7.14 24.59 -15.70
C ASP A 68 6.55 24.29 -14.30
N ARG A 69 6.13 23.04 -14.04
CA ARG A 69 5.48 22.65 -12.78
C ARG A 69 6.39 21.80 -11.91
N SER A 70 6.61 22.25 -10.67
CA SER A 70 7.28 21.46 -9.64
C SER A 70 6.29 20.53 -8.95
N VAL A 71 6.59 19.23 -8.92
CA VAL A 71 5.81 18.19 -8.24
C VAL A 71 6.66 17.54 -7.17
N THR A 72 6.10 17.34 -5.97
CA THR A 72 6.79 16.60 -4.90
C THR A 72 6.55 15.10 -5.09
N MET A 73 7.64 14.35 -5.24
CA MET A 73 7.62 12.89 -5.25
C MET A 73 7.58 12.37 -3.82
N PHE A 74 6.70 11.40 -3.59
CA PHE A 74 6.53 10.75 -2.30
C PHE A 74 7.02 9.31 -2.40
N GLU A 75 7.66 8.83 -1.33
CA GLU A 75 8.01 7.42 -1.21
C GLU A 75 7.28 6.77 -0.02
N PRO A 76 6.89 5.50 -0.15
CA PRO A 76 6.26 4.75 0.93
C PRO A 76 7.29 4.45 2.02
N VAL A 77 6.89 4.61 3.28
CA VAL A 77 7.74 4.34 4.45
C VAL A 77 7.17 3.30 5.38
N ALA A 78 5.84 3.12 5.38
CA ALA A 78 5.19 2.08 6.16
C ALA A 78 3.86 1.68 5.53
N PHE A 79 3.52 0.39 5.63
CA PHE A 79 2.15 -0.07 5.50
C PHE A 79 1.41 0.21 6.81
N LEU A 80 0.20 0.74 6.73
CA LEU A 80 -0.62 1.04 7.91
C LEU A 80 -1.70 -0.01 8.13
N GLU A 81 -2.55 -0.21 7.13
CA GLU A 81 -3.68 -1.14 7.20
C GLU A 81 -4.27 -1.43 5.82
N PHE A 82 -5.02 -2.51 5.72
CA PHE A 82 -6.02 -2.65 4.67
C PHE A 82 -7.29 -1.95 5.11
N GLU A 83 -7.93 -1.26 4.18
CA GLU A 83 -9.24 -0.71 4.44
C GLU A 83 -10.25 -1.84 4.58
N ARG A 84 -10.95 -1.87 5.72
CA ARG A 84 -12.09 -2.76 5.88
C ARG A 84 -13.14 -2.31 4.86
N LYS A 85 -13.51 -3.20 3.93
CA LYS A 85 -14.76 -3.01 3.17
C LYS A 85 -15.86 -2.81 4.22
N GLN A 86 -16.43 -1.61 4.31
CA GLN A 86 -17.66 -1.44 5.07
C GLN A 86 -18.69 -2.39 4.43
N PRO A 87 -19.28 -3.34 5.18
CA PRO A 87 -20.39 -4.10 4.66
C PRO A 87 -21.56 -3.13 4.52
N GLY A 88 -21.88 -2.67 3.30
CA GLY A 88 -23.08 -1.85 3.12
C GLY A 88 -23.30 -1.07 1.81
N PHE A 89 -22.34 -0.91 0.91
CA PHE A 89 -22.62 -0.17 -0.33
C PHE A 89 -22.79 -1.11 -1.53
N ILE A 90 -24.05 -1.45 -1.82
CA ILE A 90 -24.47 -1.95 -3.14
C ILE A 90 -24.99 -0.73 -3.91
N PRO A 91 -24.25 -0.21 -4.92
CA PRO A 91 -24.81 0.79 -5.81
C PRO A 91 -25.93 0.13 -6.63
N GLY A 92 -27.16 0.63 -6.52
CA GLY A 92 -28.27 0.22 -7.39
C GLY A 92 -29.55 -0.28 -6.72
N GLN A 93 -29.71 -0.19 -5.41
CA GLN A 93 -31.02 -0.38 -4.77
C GLN A 93 -31.60 0.96 -4.32
N ASN A 94 -32.17 1.70 -5.26
CA ASN A 94 -33.22 2.66 -4.95
C ASN A 94 -34.54 1.89 -4.90
N LYS A 95 -35.19 1.92 -3.74
CA LYS A 95 -36.63 1.70 -3.62
C LYS A 95 -37.38 2.85 -4.26
#